data_AF-A0A510IZL9-F1
#
_entry.id   AF-A0A510IZL9-F1
#
_cell.length_a   1.000
_cell.length_b   1.000
_cell.length_c   1.000
_cell.angle_alpha   90.00
_cell.angle_beta   90.00
_cell.angle_gamma   90.00
#
_symmetry.space_group_name_H-M   'P 1'
#
loop_
_entity.id
_entity.type
_entity.pdbx_description
1 polymer ?
#
loop_
_entity_poly.entity_id
_entity_poly.type
_entity_poly.pdbx_seq_one_letter_code
_entity_poly.pdbx_strand_id
1 'polypeptide(L)' 'MADDEPEWQRVMVRGSLKTPDPVLREVQRLEQLGQVKDVVILESYPLQIWFSADLETIENLKSLSKKSSSAR' A
#
# COMPACT_ATOMS: atom_id res chain seq x y z
N MET A 1 21.55 21.46 -5.53
CA MET A 1 21.22 20.07 -5.84
C MET A 1 20.14 19.71 -4.86
N ALA A 2 18.90 19.51 -5.31
CA ALA A 2 17.87 18.97 -4.44
C ALA A 2 18.20 17.48 -4.31
N ASP A 3 18.65 17.07 -3.14
CA ASP A 3 18.65 15.67 -2.73
C ASP A 3 17.17 15.25 -2.64
N ASP A 4 16.57 14.89 -3.78
CA ASP A 4 15.38 14.07 -3.83
C ASP A 4 15.80 12.64 -3.45
N GLU A 5 16.26 12.45 -2.21
CA GLU A 5 16.17 11.13 -1.59
C GLU A 5 14.68 10.85 -1.46
N PRO A 6 14.13 9.81 -2.11
CA PRO A 6 12.72 9.49 -1.96
C PRO A 6 12.48 9.24 -0.48
N GLU A 7 11.74 10.13 0.20
CA GLU A 7 11.45 9.96 1.62
C GLU A 7 10.56 8.73 1.78
N TRP A 8 11.17 7.63 2.22
CA TRP A 8 10.45 6.39 2.50
C TRP A 8 9.58 6.59 3.74
N GLN A 9 8.27 6.73 3.53
CA GLN A 9 7.32 6.89 4.61
C GLN A 9 6.63 5.57 4.91
N ARG A 10 6.60 5.20 6.19
CA ARG A 10 5.84 4.04 6.65
C ARG A 10 4.37 4.40 6.79
N VAL A 11 3.51 3.66 6.11
CA VAL A 11 2.05 3.87 6.15
C VAL A 11 1.31 2.56 6.40
N MET A 12 0.08 2.71 6.87
CA MET A 12 -0.89 1.62 6.95
C MET A 12 -2.02 1.90 5.97
N VAL A 13 -2.33 0.91 5.14
CA VAL A 13 -3.56 0.88 4.34
C VAL A 13 -4.44 -0.27 4.79
N ARG A 14 -5.75 -0.08 4.67
CA ARG A 14 -6.69 -1.17 4.87
C ARG A 14 -6.81 -1.96 3.56
N GLY A 15 -6.73 -3.27 3.69
CA GLY A 15 -7.08 -4.19 2.63
C GLY A 15 -8.55 -4.05 2.24
N SER A 16 -8.82 -4.42 1.00
CA SER A 16 -10.17 -4.65 0.49
C SER A 16 -10.78 -5.92 1.07
N LEU A 17 -12.10 -5.91 1.23
CA LEU A 17 -12.86 -7.11 1.56
C LEU A 17 -13.13 -8.01 0.33
N LYS A 18 -12.67 -7.60 -0.87
CA LYS A 18 -12.82 -8.38 -2.10
C LYS A 18 -11.72 -9.42 -2.18
N THR A 19 -12.08 -10.66 -2.53
CA THR A 19 -11.12 -11.76 -2.71
C THR A 19 -10.98 -12.08 -4.21
N PRO A 20 -9.75 -12.07 -4.78
CA PRO A 20 -8.48 -11.67 -4.17
C PRO A 20 -8.37 -10.14 -4.00
N ASP A 21 -7.68 -9.71 -2.95
CA ASP A 21 -7.57 -8.30 -2.57
C ASP A 21 -6.72 -7.51 -3.60
N PRO A 22 -7.30 -6.49 -4.27
CA PRO A 22 -6.57 -5.71 -5.27
C PRO A 22 -5.42 -4.89 -4.67
N VAL A 23 -5.53 -4.44 -3.41
CA VAL A 23 -4.48 -3.70 -2.71
C VAL A 23 -3.32 -4.65 -2.40
N LEU A 24 -3.62 -5.85 -1.92
CA LEU A 24 -2.60 -6.85 -1.63
C LEU A 24 -1.79 -7.25 -2.87
N ARG A 25 -2.47 -7.47 -4.01
CA ARG A 25 -1.79 -7.78 -5.27
C ARG A 25 -0.86 -6.65 -5.72
N GLU A 26 -1.29 -5.40 -5.56
CA GLU A 26 -0.48 -4.25 -5.97
C GLU A 26 0.72 -4.06 -5.03
N VAL A 27 0.55 -4.22 -3.73
CA VAL A 27 1.65 -4.16 -2.75
C VAL A 27 2.71 -5.22 -3.07
N GLN A 28 2.31 -6.46 -3.36
CA GLN A 28 3.25 -7.51 -3.76
C GLN A 28 4.00 -7.16 -5.06
N ARG A 29 3.29 -6.60 -6.06
CA ARG A 29 3.91 -6.17 -7.33
C ARG A 29 4.95 -5.08 -7.09
N LEU A 30 4.64 -4.09 -6.24
CA LEU A 30 5.53 -2.98 -5.93
C LEU A 30 6.73 -3.40 -5.07
N GLU A 31 6.53 -4.38 -4.18
CA GLU A 31 7.62 -5.02 -3.44
C GLU A 31 8.60 -5.71 -4.39
N GLN A 32 8.10 -6.48 -5.37
CA GLN A 32 8.95 -7.12 -6.39
C GLN A 32 9.71 -6.12 -7.26
N LEU A 33 9.16 -4.92 -7.46
CA LEU A 33 9.81 -3.82 -8.17
C LEU A 33 10.79 -3.02 -7.28
N GLY A 34 10.86 -3.33 -5.98
CA GLY A 34 11.68 -2.61 -5.01
C GLY A 34 11.17 -1.20 -4.69
N GLN A 35 9.91 -0.89 -5.03
CA GLN A 35 9.26 0.40 -4.73
C GLN A 35 8.62 0.42 -3.34
N VAL A 36 8.44 -0.74 -2.72
CA VAL A 36 7.89 -0.92 -1.38
C VAL A 36 8.82 -1.82 -0.57
N LYS A 37 9.00 -1.50 0.71
CA LYS A 37 9.81 -2.24 1.69
C LYS A 37 9.05 -2.40 3.00
N ASP A 38 9.54 -3.26 3.89
CA ASP A 38 8.97 -3.49 5.22
C ASP A 38 7.47 -3.80 5.18
N VAL A 39 7.06 -4.63 4.22
CA VAL A 39 5.66 -5.05 4.06
C VAL A 39 5.29 -5.99 5.20
N VAL A 40 4.31 -5.58 6.00
CA VAL A 40 3.71 -6.38 7.07
C VAL A 40 2.22 -6.48 6.82
N ILE A 41 1.76 -7.70 6.54
CA ILE A 41 0.34 -8.01 6.32
C ILE A 41 -0.23 -8.58 7.61
N LEU A 42 -1.24 -7.92 8.16
CA LEU A 42 -2.00 -8.38 9.31
C LEU A 42 -3.35 -8.90 8.84
N GLU A 43 -3.47 -10.23 8.76
CA GLU A 43 -4.68 -10.97 8.36
C GLU A 43 -5.82 -10.93 9.41
N SER A 44 -5.76 -9.99 10.35
CA SER A 44 -6.87 -9.69 11.25
C SER A 44 -7.98 -8.97 10.48
N TYR A 45 -9.25 -9.23 10.75
CA TYR A 45 -10.35 -8.52 10.09
C TYR A 45 -10.63 -7.18 10.82
N PRO A 46 -10.56 -6.01 10.14
CA PRO A 46 -10.26 -5.81 8.72
C PRO A 46 -8.76 -5.91 8.40
N LEU A 47 -8.43 -6.48 7.23
CA LEU A 47 -7.05 -6.70 6.74
C LEU A 47 -6.27 -5.38 6.81
N GLN A 48 -5.11 -5.38 7.45
CA GLN A 48 -4.24 -4.21 7.53
C GLN A 48 -2.90 -4.52 6.88
N ILE A 49 -2.44 -3.63 6.00
CA ILE A 49 -1.18 -3.78 5.29
C ILE A 49 -0.33 -2.57 5.64
N TRP A 50 0.76 -2.82 6.34
CA TRP A 50 1.77 -1.84 6.66
C TRP A 50 2.90 -1.96 5.65
N PHE A 51 3.40 -0.84 5.16
CA PHE A 51 4.52 -0.84 4.24
C PHE A 51 5.24 0.52 4.25
N SER A 52 6.49 0.53 3.81
CA SER A 52 7.29 1.73 3.60
C SER A 52 7.50 1.93 2.12
N ALA A 53 7.17 3.10 1.60
CA ALA A 53 7.36 3.45 0.19
C ALA A 53 7.51 4.95 0.02
N ASP A 54 7.80 5.38 -1.20
CA ASP A 54 7.74 6.79 -1.56
C ASP A 54 6.29 7.34 -1.51
N LEU A 55 6.16 8.67 -1.45
CA LEU A 55 4.89 9.36 -1.44
C LEU A 55 4.01 9.02 -2.65
N GLU A 56 4.55 9.00 -3.87
CA GLU A 56 3.76 8.70 -5.09
C GLU A 56 3.16 7.29 -5.00
N THR A 57 3.97 6.32 -4.55
CA THR A 57 3.58 4.93 -4.37
C THR A 57 2.50 4.80 -3.29
N ILE A 58 2.65 5.51 -2.16
CA ILE A 58 1.68 5.57 -1.07
C ILE A 58 0.34 6.14 -1.57
N GLU A 59 0.35 7.22 -2.33
CA GLU A 59 -0.87 7.86 -2.84
C GLU A 59 -1.60 6.96 -3.82
N ASN A 60 -0.87 6.23 -4.66
CA ASN A 60 -1.43 5.25 -5.58
C ASN A 60 -2.13 4.11 -4.82
N LEU A 61 -1.45 3.52 -3.83
CA LEU A 61 -2.01 2.46 -2.97
C LEU A 61 -3.19 2.95 -2.12
N LYS A 62 -3.13 4.16 -1.55
CA LYS A 62 -4.25 4.78 -0.83
C LYS A 62 -5.45 4.99 -1.75
N SER A 63 -5.23 5.39 -3.00
CA SER A 63 -6.30 5.58 -3.98
C SER A 63 -6.99 4.26 -4.36
N LEU A 64 -6.22 3.18 -4.50
CA LEU A 64 -6.73 1.81 -4.68
C LEU A 64 -7.59 1.37 -3.49
N SER A 65 -7.11 1.57 -2.25
CA SER A 65 -7.86 1.25 -1.03
C SER A 65 -9.15 2.07 -0.91
N LYS A 66 -9.11 3.38 -1.18
CA LYS A 66 -10.29 4.27 -1.17
C LYS A 66 -11.35 3.87 -2.20
N LYS A 67 -10.96 3.48 -3.41
CA LYS A 67 -11.89 2.98 -4.44
C LYS A 67 -12.62 1.71 -3.99
N SER A 68 -12.00 0.90 -3.13
CA SER A 68 -12.67 -0.27 -2.55
C SER A 68 -13.57 0.07 -1.35
N SER A 69 -13.33 1.17 -0.64
CA SER A 69 -14.12 1.58 0.53
C SER A 69 -15.25 2.54 0.19
N SER A 70 -15.23 3.14 -1.01
CA SER A 70 -16.27 4.03 -1.52
C SER A 70 -17.34 3.26 -2.31
N ALA A 71 -18.01 2.34 -1.62
CA ALA A 71 -19.35 1.91 -1.99
C ALA A 71 -20.31 2.44 -0.91
N ARG A 72 -20.73 3.69 -1.07
CA ARG A 72 -21.93 4.25 -0.46
C ARG A 72 -22.71 4.97 -1.54
#